data_AF-A0ABD6C8Y8-F1
#
_entry.id   AF-A0ABD6C8Y8-F1
#
_cell.length_a   1.000
_cell.length_b   1.000
_cell.length_c   1.000
_cell.angle_alpha   90.00
_cell.angle_beta   90.00
_cell.angle_gamma   90.00
#
_symmetry.space_group_name_H-M   'P 1'
#
loop_
_entity.id
_entity.type
_entity.pdbx_description
1 polymer ?
#
loop_
_entity_poly.entity_id
_entity_poly.type
_entity_poly.pdbx_seq_one_letter_code
_entity_poly.pdbx_strand_id
1 'polypeptide(L)'
;MTRSPLSRRSVLGTIGAGTLASLAGCSNILGGSGGSASDGNTYLDAKDWGGNADALPFPTHGDKVPSASVPAALADETRSIPDDYAGQDLVMTFIYTYCQTMCPRLTAILEGVQDHAIENDYADSVAFAEITFDPARDDAERFREYAESYNVDLDTGTWEYLRPENKQRAKEVVQETYGVSFTKTTPQNMDMYMFAHSGVVLLANKQGYVERTYKLSAASGGSESTQSDTVTWRDVQSDLATLREREE
;
A
#
# COMPACT_ATOMS: atom_id res chain seq x y z
N MET A 1 -32.12 -56.55 36.20
CA MET A 1 -33.44 -56.16 36.73
C MET A 1 -34.03 -55.12 35.81
N THR A 2 -35.01 -55.57 35.03
CA THR A 2 -35.79 -54.88 34.02
C THR A 2 -36.92 -54.06 34.63
N ARG A 3 -37.27 -52.91 34.04
CA ARG A 3 -38.63 -52.62 33.48
C ARG A 3 -38.78 -51.13 33.14
N SER A 4 -39.04 -50.85 31.86
CA SER A 4 -39.88 -49.71 31.48
C SER A 4 -41.36 -50.06 31.74
N PRO A 5 -42.23 -49.05 31.90
CA PRO A 5 -43.36 -48.99 30.96
C PRO A 5 -43.71 -47.56 30.49
N LEU A 6 -44.25 -47.50 29.28
CA LEU A 6 -44.83 -46.34 28.59
C LEU A 6 -46.22 -45.98 29.14
N SER A 7 -46.58 -44.69 29.11
CA SER A 7 -47.98 -44.19 28.97
C SER A 7 -47.93 -42.70 28.56
N ARG A 8 -48.31 -42.32 27.33
CA ARG A 8 -49.66 -41.92 26.85
C ARG A 8 -50.30 -40.76 27.63
N ARG A 9 -50.32 -39.54 27.03
CA ARG A 9 -51.50 -38.87 26.44
C ARG A 9 -51.23 -37.39 26.12
N SER A 10 -51.82 -36.98 25.00
CA SER A 10 -51.82 -35.69 24.32
C SER A 10 -52.47 -34.55 25.13
N VAL A 11 -51.98 -33.31 24.96
CA VAL A 11 -52.82 -32.10 25.00
C VAL A 11 -52.25 -31.06 24.02
N LEU A 12 -53.12 -30.60 23.11
CA LEU A 12 -52.93 -29.48 22.18
C LEU A 12 -52.92 -28.15 22.97
N GLY A 13 -51.94 -27.29 22.69
CA GLY A 13 -51.91 -25.91 23.17
C GLY A 13 -51.73 -24.96 22.00
N THR A 14 -52.76 -24.14 21.75
CA THR A 14 -52.92 -23.14 20.69
C THR A 14 -51.78 -22.11 20.64
N ILE A 15 -51.16 -21.90 19.48
CA ILE A 15 -50.34 -20.71 19.22
C ILE A 15 -51.28 -19.56 18.87
N GLY A 16 -51.36 -18.59 19.78
CA GLY A 16 -52.11 -17.35 19.60
C GLY A 16 -51.47 -16.46 18.54
N ALA A 17 -52.31 -15.90 17.68
CA ALA A 17 -51.94 -14.80 16.79
C ALA A 17 -51.68 -13.54 17.64
N GLY A 18 -50.44 -13.06 17.62
CA GLY A 18 -50.04 -11.78 18.18
C GLY A 18 -49.40 -10.92 17.10
N THR A 19 -50.19 -10.07 16.46
CA THR A 19 -49.70 -8.94 15.66
C THR A 19 -49.43 -7.77 16.60
N LEU A 20 -48.20 -7.25 16.62
CA LEU A 20 -47.87 -5.82 16.78
C LEU A 20 -46.37 -5.66 16.46
N ALA A 21 -46.03 -5.43 15.19
CA ALA A 21 -44.73 -4.94 14.78
C ALA A 21 -44.92 -3.55 14.18
N SER A 22 -44.74 -2.54 15.02
CA SER A 22 -44.55 -1.15 14.59
C SER A 22 -43.14 -0.75 14.98
N LEU A 23 -42.20 -0.82 14.05
CA LEU A 23 -41.00 0.01 14.11
C LEU A 23 -40.77 0.63 12.73
N ALA A 24 -40.53 1.94 12.81
CA ALA A 24 -40.43 2.94 11.76
C ALA A 24 -39.49 2.58 10.61
N GLY A 25 -39.77 3.20 9.45
CA GLY A 25 -38.84 3.32 8.33
C GLY A 25 -37.51 3.96 8.74
N CYS A 26 -36.47 3.87 7.92
CA CYS A 26 -36.46 4.54 6.62
C CYS A 26 -35.86 3.71 5.49
N SER A 27 -36.48 3.87 4.32
CA SER A 27 -35.91 3.64 3.00
C SER A 27 -34.48 4.18 2.88
N ASN A 28 -33.60 3.36 2.30
CA ASN A 28 -32.70 3.78 1.22
C ASN A 28 -32.15 2.52 0.53
N ILE A 29 -32.98 2.01 -0.38
CA ILE A 29 -32.57 1.14 -1.49
C ILE A 29 -32.84 1.98 -2.74
N LEU A 30 -31.78 2.13 -3.56
CA LEU A 30 -31.69 2.76 -4.89
C LEU A 30 -31.41 4.28 -4.95
N GLY A 31 -30.14 4.60 -5.24
CA GLY A 31 -29.75 5.82 -5.95
C GLY A 31 -28.65 6.64 -5.28
N GLY A 32 -27.45 6.67 -5.88
CA GLY A 32 -26.43 7.68 -5.59
C GLY A 32 -25.04 7.10 -5.39
N SER A 33 -24.22 7.27 -6.43
CA SER A 33 -22.75 7.22 -6.44
C SER A 33 -22.08 7.61 -5.12
N GLY A 34 -21.13 6.77 -4.69
CA GLY A 34 -20.23 7.03 -3.57
C GLY A 34 -19.55 8.37 -3.70
N GLY A 35 -19.78 9.23 -2.72
CA GLY A 35 -18.87 10.32 -2.39
C GLY A 35 -18.01 9.84 -1.23
N SER A 36 -16.68 9.96 -1.36
CA SER A 36 -15.71 9.75 -0.29
C SER A 36 -16.22 10.43 0.98
N ALA A 37 -16.57 9.61 1.97
CA ALA A 37 -16.64 10.08 3.33
C ALA A 37 -15.22 10.53 3.70
N SER A 38 -15.09 11.71 4.28
CA SER A 38 -13.96 12.05 5.12
C SER A 38 -13.96 11.05 6.30
N ASP A 39 -13.39 9.87 6.07
CA ASP A 39 -13.22 8.86 7.10
C ASP A 39 -12.24 9.43 8.13
N GLY A 40 -12.61 9.38 9.41
CA GLY A 40 -11.79 9.91 10.52
C GLY A 40 -10.49 9.14 10.77
N ASN A 41 -10.00 8.39 9.77
CA ASN A 41 -8.80 7.56 9.81
C ASN A 41 -7.64 8.18 9.02
N THR A 42 -7.85 9.31 8.35
CA THR A 42 -6.81 10.03 7.59
C THR A 42 -6.68 11.50 8.02
N TYR A 43 -5.50 12.05 7.81
CA TYR A 43 -5.11 13.39 8.20
C TYR A 43 -4.97 14.35 7.02
N LEU A 44 -4.76 13.84 5.81
CA LEU A 44 -4.71 14.64 4.58
C LEU A 44 -6.08 14.69 3.90
N ASP A 45 -6.28 15.69 3.04
CA ASP A 45 -7.42 15.71 2.13
C ASP A 45 -7.18 14.78 0.92
N ALA A 46 -8.26 14.11 0.50
CA ALA A 46 -8.25 13.26 -0.68
C ALA A 46 -7.86 14.07 -1.92
N LYS A 47 -6.94 13.52 -2.73
CA LYS A 47 -6.56 14.13 -4.01
C LYS A 47 -7.63 13.85 -5.07
N ASP A 48 -7.97 14.86 -5.86
CA ASP A 48 -8.76 14.67 -7.08
C ASP A 48 -7.92 14.00 -8.16
N TRP A 49 -8.34 12.80 -8.58
CA TRP A 49 -7.69 12.02 -9.63
C TRP A 49 -8.26 12.28 -11.03
N GLY A 50 -9.21 13.21 -11.19
CA GLY A 50 -9.86 13.51 -12.47
C GLY A 50 -10.75 12.38 -12.98
N GLY A 51 -11.26 11.54 -12.07
CA GLY A 51 -12.04 10.34 -12.36
C GLY A 51 -12.52 9.64 -11.08
N ASN A 52 -13.05 8.41 -11.20
CA ASN A 52 -13.44 7.63 -10.03
C ASN A 52 -12.19 7.09 -9.31
N ALA A 53 -11.93 7.57 -8.08
CA ALA A 53 -10.83 7.09 -7.24
C ALA A 53 -10.91 5.56 -7.01
N ASP A 54 -12.13 5.02 -6.85
CA ASP A 54 -12.37 3.58 -6.66
C ASP A 54 -12.01 2.73 -7.90
N ALA A 55 -11.76 3.37 -9.05
CA ALA A 55 -11.35 2.68 -10.27
C ALA A 55 -9.83 2.63 -10.46
N LEU A 56 -9.06 3.23 -9.54
CA LEU A 56 -7.61 3.16 -9.57
C LEU A 56 -7.16 1.75 -9.17
N PRO A 57 -6.14 1.19 -9.84
CA PRO A 57 -5.74 -0.19 -9.56
C PRO A 57 -4.96 -0.31 -8.25
N PHE A 58 -4.39 0.79 -7.75
CA PHE A 58 -3.55 0.85 -6.55
C PHE A 58 -4.29 1.53 -5.38
N PRO A 59 -3.89 1.25 -4.13
CA PRO A 59 -4.46 1.91 -2.94
C PRO A 59 -4.34 3.43 -3.01
N THR A 60 -5.35 4.13 -2.53
CA THR A 60 -5.41 5.59 -2.47
C THR A 60 -5.92 6.08 -1.11
N HIS A 61 -6.10 7.39 -0.99
CA HIS A 61 -6.51 8.04 0.26
C HIS A 61 -7.69 7.32 0.93
N GLY A 62 -7.52 6.99 2.22
CA GLY A 62 -8.53 6.32 3.04
C GLY A 62 -8.50 4.80 2.97
N ASP A 63 -7.86 4.20 1.97
CA ASP A 63 -7.70 2.74 1.90
C ASP A 63 -6.74 2.26 3.00
N LYS A 64 -6.99 1.07 3.55
CA LYS A 64 -5.93 0.37 4.30
C LYS A 64 -4.85 -0.09 3.34
N VAL A 65 -3.59 0.02 3.76
CA VAL A 65 -2.47 -0.60 3.05
C VAL A 65 -2.77 -2.11 2.91
N PRO A 66 -2.81 -2.66 1.68
CA PRO A 66 -3.08 -4.07 1.47
C PRO A 66 -2.10 -4.97 2.22
N SER A 67 -2.61 -6.04 2.82
CA SER A 67 -1.77 -6.93 3.59
C SER A 67 -0.94 -7.86 2.71
N ALA A 68 0.35 -7.99 3.03
CA ALA A 68 1.25 -8.93 2.38
C ALA A 68 2.36 -9.36 3.35
N SER A 69 2.77 -10.63 3.29
CA SER A 69 4.00 -11.09 3.94
C SER A 69 5.09 -11.26 2.88
N VAL A 70 6.24 -10.62 3.09
CA VAL A 70 7.38 -10.62 2.17
C VAL A 70 8.69 -10.67 2.95
N PRO A 71 9.63 -11.57 2.60
CA PRO A 71 10.97 -11.58 3.20
C PRO A 71 11.69 -10.24 3.04
N ALA A 72 12.30 -9.74 4.12
CA ALA A 72 13.30 -8.70 4.03
C ALA A 72 14.57 -9.28 3.39
N ALA A 73 15.16 -8.59 2.43
CA ALA A 73 16.32 -9.11 1.70
C ALA A 73 17.62 -8.95 2.48
N LEU A 74 17.68 -7.95 3.37
CA LEU A 74 18.87 -7.61 4.15
C LEU A 74 18.80 -8.08 5.61
N ALA A 75 17.61 -8.47 6.07
CA ALA A 75 17.36 -9.06 7.37
C ALA A 75 16.82 -10.49 7.18
N ASP A 76 17.20 -11.43 8.05
CA ASP A 76 16.74 -12.83 7.96
C ASP A 76 15.34 -12.99 8.58
N GLU A 77 14.39 -12.17 8.13
CA GLU A 77 13.04 -12.08 8.66
C GLU A 77 12.01 -11.79 7.58
N THR A 78 10.76 -12.21 7.83
CA THR A 78 9.61 -11.90 6.97
C THR A 78 8.84 -10.75 7.58
N ARG A 79 8.57 -9.71 6.79
CA ARG A 79 7.78 -8.56 7.20
C ARG A 79 6.32 -8.73 6.79
N SER A 80 5.41 -8.49 7.73
CA SER A 80 3.97 -8.43 7.55
C SER A 80 3.55 -6.97 7.33
N ILE A 81 3.14 -6.62 6.13
CA ILE A 81 2.67 -5.28 5.77
C ILE A 81 1.16 -5.21 6.02
N PRO A 82 0.60 -4.11 6.56
CA PRO A 82 1.30 -3.00 7.21
C PRO A 82 1.64 -3.27 8.70
N ASP A 83 1.25 -4.42 9.24
CA ASP A 83 1.24 -4.68 10.68
C ASP A 83 2.59 -4.47 11.38
N ASP A 84 3.71 -4.90 10.76
CA ASP A 84 5.06 -4.75 11.33
C ASP A 84 5.60 -3.32 11.22
N TYR A 85 4.93 -2.44 10.47
CA TYR A 85 5.22 -1.00 10.37
C TYR A 85 4.29 -0.15 11.24
N ALA A 86 3.35 -0.77 11.97
CA ALA A 86 2.40 -0.05 12.80
C ALA A 86 3.10 0.81 13.85
N GLY A 87 2.64 2.05 14.02
CA GLY A 87 3.27 3.04 14.91
C GLY A 87 4.34 3.90 14.24
N GLN A 88 4.70 3.63 12.98
CA GLN A 88 5.52 4.49 12.14
C GLN A 88 4.72 4.94 10.92
N ASP A 89 5.02 6.13 10.40
CA ASP A 89 4.56 6.51 9.06
C ASP A 89 5.30 5.66 8.03
N LEU A 90 4.61 5.07 7.06
CA LEU A 90 5.20 4.19 6.05
C LEU A 90 5.27 4.90 4.70
N VAL A 91 6.49 5.05 4.18
CA VAL A 91 6.74 5.49 2.79
C VAL A 91 7.21 4.29 1.98
N MET A 92 6.40 3.82 1.04
CA MET A 92 6.71 2.60 0.28
C MET A 92 6.58 2.74 -1.23
N THR A 93 7.38 1.96 -1.96
CA THR A 93 7.36 1.90 -3.43
C THR A 93 7.76 0.52 -3.96
N PHE A 94 7.79 0.38 -5.28
CA PHE A 94 8.01 -0.87 -6.00
C PHE A 94 9.12 -0.68 -7.04
N ILE A 95 10.15 -1.52 -7.00
CA ILE A 95 11.34 -1.33 -7.84
C ILE A 95 11.88 -2.65 -8.41
N TYR A 96 12.94 -2.51 -9.21
CA TYR A 96 13.95 -3.55 -9.37
C TYR A 96 15.30 -2.86 -9.63
N THR A 97 16.38 -3.44 -9.12
CA THR A 97 17.68 -2.73 -9.02
C THR A 97 18.41 -2.55 -10.36
N TYR A 98 17.96 -3.25 -11.41
CA TYR A 98 18.53 -3.17 -12.77
C TYR A 98 17.84 -2.11 -13.65
N CYS A 99 16.84 -1.41 -13.11
CA CYS A 99 16.15 -0.34 -13.83
C CYS A 99 17.03 0.90 -13.98
N GLN A 100 17.16 1.41 -15.20
CA GLN A 100 17.95 2.61 -15.50
C GLN A 100 17.10 3.85 -15.78
N THR A 101 15.81 3.81 -15.47
CA THR A 101 14.86 4.88 -15.81
C THR A 101 14.09 5.40 -14.60
N MET A 102 12.96 4.79 -14.24
CA MET A 102 12.04 5.33 -13.23
C MET A 102 12.37 4.88 -11.80
N CYS A 103 12.86 3.66 -11.57
CA CYS A 103 13.15 3.18 -10.21
C CYS A 103 14.20 4.03 -9.48
N PRO A 104 15.32 4.47 -10.11
CA PRO A 104 16.25 5.40 -9.49
C PRO A 104 15.58 6.69 -8.99
N ARG A 105 14.54 7.17 -9.69
CA ARG A 105 13.77 8.36 -9.28
C ARG A 105 12.84 8.07 -8.10
N LEU A 106 12.27 6.87 -8.02
CA LEU A 106 11.44 6.46 -6.89
C LEU A 106 12.30 6.35 -5.63
N THR A 107 13.43 5.65 -5.71
CA THR A 107 14.38 5.53 -4.60
C THR A 107 14.88 6.90 -4.14
N ALA A 108 15.22 7.81 -5.07
CA ALA A 108 15.63 9.18 -4.72
C ALA A 108 14.52 10.02 -4.06
N ILE A 109 13.23 9.69 -4.27
CA ILE A 109 12.13 10.35 -3.56
C ILE A 109 12.12 9.90 -2.10
N LEU A 110 12.23 8.59 -1.85
CA LEU A 110 12.25 8.04 -0.50
C LEU A 110 13.52 8.47 0.24
N GLU A 111 14.68 8.45 -0.41
CA GLU A 111 15.96 8.87 0.18
C GLU A 111 15.92 10.34 0.62
N GLY A 112 15.39 11.25 -0.21
CA GLY A 112 15.25 12.64 0.21
C GLY A 112 14.31 12.84 1.42
N VAL A 113 13.34 11.95 1.62
CA VAL A 113 12.51 11.93 2.84
C VAL A 113 13.29 11.36 4.02
N GLN A 114 14.09 10.30 3.82
CA GLN A 114 14.95 9.71 4.84
C GLN A 114 16.00 10.71 5.33
N ASP A 115 16.72 11.34 4.42
CA ASP A 115 17.74 12.37 4.71
C ASP A 115 17.16 13.50 5.55
N HIS A 116 16.02 14.05 5.12
CA HIS A 116 15.31 15.06 5.90
C HIS A 116 14.87 14.56 7.28
N ALA A 117 14.44 13.30 7.40
CA ALA A 117 14.05 12.72 8.68
C ALA A 117 15.23 12.54 9.64
N ILE A 118 16.41 12.19 9.12
CA ILE A 118 17.66 12.11 9.86
C ILE A 118 18.09 13.50 10.33
N GLU A 119 18.13 14.48 9.42
CA GLU A 119 18.56 15.86 9.73
C GLU A 119 17.69 16.56 10.78
N ASN A 120 16.45 16.09 10.99
CA ASN A 120 15.48 16.68 11.89
C ASN A 120 15.09 15.75 13.06
N ASP A 121 15.90 14.74 13.36
CA ASP A 121 15.79 13.87 14.53
C ASP A 121 14.44 13.13 14.66
N TYR A 122 13.86 12.69 13.53
CA TYR A 122 12.62 11.90 13.53
C TYR A 122 12.67 10.65 12.64
N ALA A 123 13.87 10.22 12.22
CA ALA A 123 14.05 9.02 11.39
C ALA A 123 13.35 7.79 11.97
N ASP A 124 13.38 7.58 13.30
CA ASP A 124 12.74 6.43 13.96
C ASP A 124 11.20 6.43 13.85
N SER A 125 10.56 7.54 13.52
CA SER A 125 9.10 7.62 13.38
C SER A 125 8.61 7.29 11.97
N VAL A 126 9.51 7.01 11.03
CA VAL A 126 9.20 6.79 9.61
C VAL A 126 9.90 5.54 9.12
N ALA A 127 9.14 4.64 8.50
CA ALA A 127 9.67 3.46 7.85
C ALA A 127 9.65 3.60 6.32
N PHE A 128 10.64 3.02 5.67
CA PHE A 128 10.80 3.00 4.23
C PHE A 128 10.79 1.56 3.73
N ALA A 129 9.98 1.27 2.72
CA ALA A 129 9.90 -0.08 2.16
C ALA A 129 9.92 -0.08 0.63
N GLU A 130 10.85 -0.83 0.05
CA GLU A 130 10.94 -1.02 -1.39
C GLU A 130 10.72 -2.49 -1.75
N ILE A 131 9.61 -2.80 -2.43
CA ILE A 131 9.29 -4.18 -2.84
C ILE A 131 9.81 -4.44 -4.24
N THR A 132 10.69 -5.45 -4.41
CA THR A 132 11.15 -5.84 -5.74
C THR A 132 10.12 -6.66 -6.51
N PHE A 133 9.96 -6.37 -7.79
CA PHE A 133 9.24 -7.23 -8.74
C PHE A 133 10.16 -8.11 -9.60
N ASP A 134 11.47 -8.12 -9.34
CA ASP A 134 12.45 -8.98 -10.01
C ASP A 134 13.36 -9.75 -9.03
N PRO A 135 12.77 -10.62 -8.20
CA PRO A 135 13.52 -11.34 -7.17
C PRO A 135 14.56 -12.32 -7.73
N ALA A 136 14.57 -12.58 -9.05
CA ALA A 136 15.57 -13.42 -9.69
C ALA A 136 16.95 -12.75 -9.81
N ARG A 137 17.00 -11.41 -9.86
CA ARG A 137 18.24 -10.64 -9.96
C ARG A 137 18.52 -9.75 -8.75
N ASP A 138 17.49 -9.39 -8.01
CA ASP A 138 17.62 -8.56 -6.82
C ASP A 138 17.84 -9.43 -5.58
N ASP A 139 19.10 -9.68 -5.25
CA ASP A 139 19.53 -10.37 -4.04
C ASP A 139 20.13 -9.40 -3.01
N ALA A 140 20.55 -9.93 -1.86
CA ALA A 140 21.05 -9.12 -0.75
C ALA A 140 22.36 -8.37 -1.07
N GLU A 141 23.22 -8.92 -1.93
CA GLU A 141 24.44 -8.21 -2.38
C GLU A 141 24.04 -7.04 -3.27
N ARG A 142 23.16 -7.31 -4.24
CA ARG A 142 22.68 -6.29 -5.17
C ARG A 142 21.93 -5.15 -4.48
N PHE A 143 21.12 -5.43 -3.45
CA PHE A 143 20.43 -4.40 -2.69
C PHE A 143 21.39 -3.50 -1.90
N ARG A 144 22.49 -4.03 -1.37
CA ARG A 144 23.51 -3.20 -0.70
C ARG A 144 24.20 -2.26 -1.68
N GLU A 145 24.60 -2.76 -2.85
CA GLU A 145 25.17 -1.92 -3.91
C GLU A 145 24.19 -0.84 -4.39
N TYR A 146 22.91 -1.21 -4.51
CA TYR A 146 21.86 -0.29 -4.92
C TYR A 146 21.66 0.80 -3.87
N ALA A 147 21.57 0.44 -2.58
CA ALA A 147 21.49 1.40 -1.47
C ALA A 147 22.66 2.39 -1.47
N GLU A 148 23.89 1.88 -1.59
CA GLU A 148 25.10 2.71 -1.68
C GLU A 148 25.06 3.66 -2.88
N SER A 149 24.62 3.18 -4.04
CA SER A 149 24.53 3.99 -5.27
C SER A 149 23.53 5.15 -5.18
N TYR A 150 22.56 5.05 -4.27
CA TYR A 150 21.49 6.03 -4.10
C TYR A 150 21.50 6.70 -2.72
N ASN A 151 22.59 6.57 -1.95
CA ASN A 151 22.77 7.15 -0.62
C ASN A 151 21.68 6.78 0.40
N VAL A 152 21.08 5.60 0.26
CA VAL A 152 20.16 5.08 1.27
C VAL A 152 20.96 4.74 2.52
N ASP A 153 20.61 5.38 3.64
CA ASP A 153 21.24 5.10 4.93
C ASP A 153 20.59 3.86 5.54
N LEU A 154 21.29 2.72 5.44
CA LEU A 154 20.83 1.46 6.02
C LEU A 154 21.12 1.35 7.53
N ASP A 155 21.98 2.22 8.08
CA ASP A 155 22.38 2.16 9.49
C ASP A 155 21.28 2.68 10.43
N THR A 156 20.30 3.44 9.91
CA THR A 156 19.10 3.83 10.67
C THR A 156 18.23 2.63 11.05
N GLY A 157 18.30 1.53 10.30
CA GLY A 157 17.42 0.37 10.47
C GLY A 157 15.96 0.63 10.10
N THR A 158 15.64 1.76 9.46
CA THR A 158 14.27 2.15 9.08
C THR A 158 13.94 1.88 7.62
N TRP A 159 14.93 1.45 6.81
CA TRP A 159 14.75 1.14 5.40
C TRP A 159 14.87 -0.35 5.10
N GLU A 160 13.87 -0.90 4.42
CA GLU A 160 13.82 -2.31 4.07
C GLU A 160 13.61 -2.55 2.58
N TYR A 161 14.41 -3.45 2.03
CA TYR A 161 14.16 -4.05 0.72
C TYR A 161 13.40 -5.36 0.91
N LEU A 162 12.20 -5.45 0.34
CA LEU A 162 11.35 -6.63 0.46
C LEU A 162 11.41 -7.45 -0.83
N ARG A 163 11.76 -8.72 -0.71
CA ARG A 163 12.00 -9.64 -1.83
C ARG A 163 11.03 -10.81 -1.80
N PRO A 164 9.99 -10.80 -2.65
CA PRO A 164 9.15 -11.97 -2.90
C PRO A 164 10.00 -13.19 -3.29
N GLU A 165 9.60 -14.40 -2.89
CA GLU A 165 10.46 -15.59 -3.00
C GLU A 165 10.76 -15.97 -4.46
N ASN A 166 9.87 -15.59 -5.38
CA ASN A 166 10.00 -15.89 -6.80
C ASN A 166 9.12 -14.96 -7.65
N LYS A 167 9.24 -15.10 -8.97
CA LYS A 167 8.49 -14.31 -9.96
C LYS A 167 6.95 -14.40 -9.78
N GLN A 168 6.43 -15.56 -9.41
CA GLN A 168 4.98 -15.73 -9.23
C GLN A 168 4.50 -14.94 -8.01
N ARG A 169 5.21 -15.02 -6.89
CA ARG A 169 4.92 -14.21 -5.70
C ARG A 169 5.08 -12.72 -5.99
N ALA A 170 6.12 -12.31 -6.71
CA ALA A 170 6.31 -10.92 -7.11
C ALA A 170 5.13 -10.38 -7.90
N LYS A 171 4.56 -11.18 -8.82
CA LYS A 171 3.35 -10.79 -9.54
C LYS A 171 2.14 -10.67 -8.60
N GLU A 172 1.91 -11.67 -7.76
CA GLU A 172 0.80 -11.67 -6.80
C GLU A 172 0.86 -10.42 -5.90
N VAL A 173 1.99 -10.17 -5.24
CA VAL A 173 2.15 -9.02 -4.36
C VAL A 173 2.05 -7.71 -5.15
N VAL A 174 2.90 -7.51 -6.16
CA VAL A 174 3.03 -6.18 -6.76
C VAL A 174 1.87 -5.84 -7.71
N GLN A 175 1.39 -6.78 -8.53
CA GLN A 175 0.27 -6.51 -9.46
C GLN A 175 -1.09 -6.78 -8.86
N GLU A 176 -1.27 -7.91 -8.17
CA GLU A 176 -2.60 -8.37 -7.77
C GLU A 176 -3.01 -7.77 -6.41
N THR A 177 -2.08 -7.63 -5.46
CA THR A 177 -2.34 -7.01 -4.14
C THR A 177 -2.23 -5.49 -4.19
N TYR A 178 -1.19 -4.93 -4.82
CA TYR A 178 -0.97 -3.48 -4.85
C TYR A 178 -1.35 -2.79 -6.16
N GLY A 179 -1.77 -3.54 -7.19
CA GLY A 179 -2.24 -2.95 -8.45
C GLY A 179 -1.17 -2.34 -9.34
N VAL A 180 0.10 -2.56 -9.02
CA VAL A 180 1.21 -1.91 -9.70
C VAL A 180 1.63 -2.75 -10.89
N SER A 181 1.25 -2.28 -12.09
CA SER A 181 1.55 -2.97 -13.34
C SER A 181 3.05 -3.02 -13.61
N PHE A 182 3.55 -4.22 -13.93
CA PHE A 182 4.86 -4.40 -14.53
C PHE A 182 4.84 -5.48 -15.61
N THR A 183 5.59 -5.30 -16.68
CA THR A 183 5.67 -6.27 -17.80
C THR A 183 7.11 -6.45 -18.23
N LYS A 184 7.56 -7.70 -18.26
CA LYS A 184 8.91 -8.05 -18.74
C LYS A 184 9.03 -7.71 -20.22
N THR A 185 10.07 -6.95 -20.57
CA THR A 185 10.40 -6.58 -21.95
C THR A 185 11.81 -7.08 -22.28
N THR A 186 12.02 -7.42 -23.55
CA THR A 186 13.34 -7.82 -24.07
C THR A 186 13.68 -6.89 -25.23
N PRO A 187 14.33 -5.74 -24.97
CA PRO A 187 14.74 -4.83 -26.02
C PRO A 187 15.66 -5.52 -27.03
N GLN A 188 15.47 -5.29 -28.34
CA GLN A 188 16.18 -6.00 -29.41
C GLN A 188 17.71 -5.80 -29.40
N ASN A 189 18.20 -4.75 -28.74
CA ASN A 189 19.62 -4.36 -28.71
C ASN A 189 20.24 -4.44 -27.31
N MET A 190 19.67 -5.23 -26.40
CA MET A 190 20.23 -5.45 -25.08
C MET A 190 20.23 -6.95 -24.75
N ASP A 191 21.35 -7.45 -24.25
CA ASP A 191 21.49 -8.83 -23.76
C ASP A 191 20.79 -9.04 -22.39
N MET A 192 20.03 -8.04 -21.92
CA MET A 192 19.34 -8.04 -20.63
C MET A 192 17.85 -7.74 -20.81
N TYR A 193 17.03 -8.35 -19.96
CA TYR A 193 15.61 -8.01 -19.89
C TYR A 193 15.37 -6.80 -18.98
N MET A 194 14.34 -6.06 -19.34
CA MET A 194 13.85 -4.88 -18.64
C MET A 194 12.41 -5.14 -18.19
N PHE A 195 11.84 -4.19 -17.45
CA PHE A 195 10.41 -4.13 -17.20
C PHE A 195 9.87 -2.75 -17.54
N ALA A 196 8.74 -2.71 -18.24
CA ALA A 196 7.86 -1.54 -18.19
C ALA A 196 7.10 -1.60 -16.86
N HIS A 197 7.06 -0.49 -16.11
CA HIS A 197 6.49 -0.45 -14.77
C HIS A 197 5.84 0.90 -14.47
N SER A 198 4.69 0.88 -13.80
CA SER A 198 4.01 2.07 -13.30
C SER A 198 4.62 2.52 -11.97
N GLY A 199 5.29 3.67 -11.93
CA GLY A 199 5.89 4.16 -10.68
C GLY A 199 4.87 4.80 -9.75
N VAL A 200 4.78 4.30 -8.51
CA VAL A 200 3.97 4.91 -7.45
C VAL A 200 4.77 4.98 -6.14
N VAL A 201 4.53 6.02 -5.34
CA VAL A 201 4.94 6.09 -3.93
C VAL A 201 3.67 6.15 -3.09
N LEU A 202 3.59 5.33 -2.05
CA LEU A 202 2.50 5.35 -1.07
C LEU A 202 3.03 5.96 0.23
N LEU A 203 2.29 6.92 0.78
CA LEU A 203 2.44 7.42 2.15
C LEU A 203 1.26 6.91 2.96
N ALA A 204 1.53 6.15 4.02
CA ALA A 204 0.54 5.68 4.97
C ALA A 204 0.87 6.15 6.38
N ASN A 205 -0.17 6.44 7.16
CA ASN A 205 -0.06 6.90 8.55
C ASN A 205 0.26 5.75 9.52
N LYS A 206 0.49 6.07 10.79
CA LYS A 206 0.82 5.09 11.85
C LYS A 206 -0.22 3.98 12.08
N GLN A 207 -1.43 4.17 11.57
CA GLN A 207 -2.54 3.21 11.67
C GLN A 207 -2.65 2.30 10.43
N GLY A 208 -1.78 2.47 9.44
CA GLY A 208 -1.76 1.69 8.21
C GLY A 208 -2.80 2.11 7.18
N TYR A 209 -3.31 3.35 7.26
CA TYR A 209 -4.18 3.92 6.23
C TYR A 209 -3.37 4.77 5.27
N VAL A 210 -3.64 4.62 3.98
CA VAL A 210 -3.01 5.40 2.92
C VAL A 210 -3.52 6.85 2.99
N GLU A 211 -2.58 7.77 3.16
CA GLU A 211 -2.81 9.20 3.21
C GLU A 211 -2.64 9.83 1.83
N ARG A 212 -1.65 9.36 1.08
CA ARG A 212 -1.45 9.81 -0.30
C ARG A 212 -0.76 8.75 -1.15
N THR A 213 -1.16 8.72 -2.43
CA THR A 213 -0.47 7.99 -3.48
C THR A 213 0.06 8.97 -4.51
N TYR A 214 1.35 8.94 -4.76
CA TYR A 214 2.02 9.76 -5.76
C TYR A 214 2.30 8.92 -7.00
N LYS A 215 1.67 9.25 -8.12
CA LYS A 215 1.91 8.57 -9.39
C LYS A 215 3.00 9.29 -10.16
N LEU A 216 4.07 8.58 -10.49
CA LEU A 216 5.12 9.09 -11.36
C LEU A 216 4.79 8.79 -12.81
N SER A 217 4.82 9.82 -13.64
CA SER A 217 4.80 9.65 -15.10
C SER A 217 6.22 9.43 -15.61
N ALA A 218 6.37 8.54 -16.58
CA ALA A 218 7.58 8.52 -17.41
C ALA A 218 7.68 9.87 -18.12
N ALA A 219 8.86 10.48 -18.14
CA ALA A 219 9.09 11.71 -18.88
C ALA A 219 8.98 11.43 -20.39
N SER A 220 7.76 11.41 -20.92
CA SER A 220 7.48 11.44 -22.35
C SER A 220 6.64 12.67 -22.60
N GLY A 221 7.25 13.67 -23.25
CA GLY A 221 6.56 14.91 -23.63
C GLY A 221 5.36 14.62 -24.52
N GLY A 222 4.20 15.15 -24.13
CA GLY A 222 3.02 15.25 -24.99
C GLY A 222 1.69 15.00 -24.30
N SER A 223 0.85 16.05 -24.34
CA SER A 223 -0.61 16.10 -24.13
C SER A 223 -1.12 16.41 -22.72
N GLU A 224 -1.87 17.52 -22.69
CA GLU A 224 -2.56 18.16 -21.58
C GLU A 224 -3.40 17.20 -20.73
N SER A 225 -2.86 16.87 -19.56
CA SER A 225 -3.67 16.82 -18.34
C SER A 225 -3.15 17.95 -17.45
N THR A 226 -4.05 18.73 -16.85
CA THR A 226 -3.78 20.01 -16.16
C THR A 226 -2.93 19.88 -14.89
N GLN A 227 -2.17 18.80 -14.70
CA GLN A 227 -1.29 18.66 -13.56
C GLN A 227 -0.16 17.65 -13.85
N SER A 228 0.76 18.04 -14.75
CA SER A 228 2.09 17.41 -14.81
C SER A 228 2.95 17.96 -13.67
N ASP A 229 2.52 17.73 -12.42
CA ASP A 229 3.34 18.01 -11.25
C ASP A 229 4.36 16.89 -11.14
N THR A 230 5.62 17.21 -11.40
CA THR A 230 6.71 16.27 -11.20
C THR A 230 6.83 16.01 -9.71
N VAL A 231 6.36 14.86 -9.24
CA VAL A 231 6.49 14.45 -7.83
C VAL A 231 7.95 14.51 -7.40
N THR A 232 8.20 15.15 -6.26
CA THR A 232 9.50 15.26 -5.60
C THR A 232 9.43 14.74 -4.17
N TRP A 233 10.59 14.50 -3.55
CA TRP A 233 10.65 14.15 -2.12
C TRP A 233 10.03 15.21 -1.21
N ARG A 234 10.06 16.50 -1.61
CA ARG A 234 9.48 17.60 -0.83
C ARG A 234 7.97 17.52 -0.74
N ASP A 235 7.32 16.99 -1.78
CA ASP A 235 5.86 16.78 -1.75
C ASP A 235 5.51 15.72 -0.70
N VAL A 236 6.24 14.60 -0.70
CA VAL A 236 6.08 13.52 0.29
C VAL A 236 6.40 14.01 1.70
N GLN A 237 7.51 14.75 1.86
CA GLN A 237 7.94 15.30 3.14
C GLN A 237 6.93 16.31 3.70
N SER A 238 6.36 17.19 2.87
CA SER A 238 5.36 18.18 3.30
C SER A 238 4.08 17.51 3.82
N ASP A 239 3.63 16.45 3.14
CA ASP A 239 2.48 15.67 3.58
C ASP A 239 2.79 14.90 4.88
N LEU A 240 3.97 14.28 4.96
CA LEU A 240 4.45 13.59 6.17
C LEU A 240 4.55 14.55 7.37
N ALA A 241 5.01 15.78 7.17
CA ALA A 241 5.02 16.80 8.23
C ALA A 241 3.60 17.09 8.76
N THR A 242 2.60 17.11 7.87
CA THR A 242 1.19 17.28 8.27
C THR A 242 0.68 16.09 9.08
N LEU A 243 1.08 14.84 8.76
CA LEU A 243 0.75 13.67 9.56
C LEU A 243 1.32 13.81 10.96
N ARG A 244 2.62 14.11 11.06
CA ARG A 244 3.34 14.25 12.34
C ARG A 244 2.71 15.30 13.25
N GLU A 245 2.27 16.43 12.72
CA GLU A 245 1.58 17.47 13.50
C GLU A 245 0.20 17.06 14.04
N ARG A 246 -0.47 16.09 13.39
CA ARG A 246 -1.86 15.71 13.69
C ARG A 246 -1.98 14.36 14.41
N GLU A 247 -0.92 13.57 14.40
CA GLU A 247 -0.83 12.29 15.11
C GLU A 247 -0.33 12.41 16.56
N GLU A 248 0.22 13.57 16.94
CA GLU A 248 0.60 13.92 18.32
C GLU A 248 -0.61 14.25 19.21
#